data_AF-A0A7J7L2Y9-F1
#
_entry.id   AF-A0A7J7L2Y9-F1
#
_cell.length_a   1.000
_cell.length_b   1.000
_cell.length_c   1.000
_cell.angle_alpha   90.00
_cell.angle_beta   90.00
_cell.angle_gamma   90.00
#
_symmetry.space_group_name_H-M   'P 1'
#
loop_
_entity.id
_entity.type
_entity.pdbx_description
1 polymer ?
#
loop_
_entity_poly.entity_id
_entity_poly.type
_entity_poly.pdbx_seq_one_letter_code
_entity_poly.pdbx_strand_id
1 'polypeptide(L)'
;MYSKVLSSVLTSMQVWSEMRLLDYHKSFHKGTVGLMENLLSFALSVAKILNKGISNLKRGNGVEDSTGSRVDYFIKLSVRNAFSKMFEIGGNSKIVEAEDEKASKGLLRLAKETVELAMKEKETFSPILNRWHLIAVRVAAMTLHNCYGTVLRKYLTGISILSNKVIGVLQRA
;
A
#
# COMPACT_ATOMS: atom_id res chain seq x y z
N MET A 1 -36.71 -12.04 9.99
CA MET A 1 -35.96 -11.22 10.97
C MET A 1 -34.51 -11.68 11.10
N TYR A 2 -34.27 -12.99 11.26
CA TYR A 2 -32.92 -13.60 11.31
C TYR A 2 -32.00 -13.21 10.13
N SER A 3 -32.50 -13.21 8.90
CA SER A 3 -31.74 -12.81 7.71
C SER A 3 -31.24 -11.36 7.74
N LYS A 4 -32.02 -10.44 8.31
CA LYS A 4 -31.62 -9.02 8.45
C LYS A 4 -30.55 -8.83 9.52
N VAL A 5 -30.69 -9.53 10.66
CA VAL A 5 -29.68 -9.50 11.72
C VAL A 5 -28.36 -10.11 11.23
N LEU A 6 -28.42 -11.26 10.56
CA LEU A 6 -27.25 -11.92 9.98
C LEU A 6 -26.55 -11.02 8.95
N SER A 7 -27.30 -10.39 8.05
CA SER A 7 -26.74 -9.45 7.05
C SER A 7 -26.06 -8.24 7.70
N SER A 8 -26.63 -7.70 8.77
CA SER A 8 -26.03 -6.60 9.55
C SER A 8 -24.73 -7.02 10.23
N VAL A 9 -24.71 -8.20 10.87
CA VAL A 9 -23.51 -8.75 11.51
C VAL A 9 -22.41 -9.02 10.49
N LEU A 10 -22.74 -9.67 9.37
CA LEU A 10 -21.80 -9.94 8.28
C LEU A 10 -21.23 -8.64 7.69
N THR A 11 -22.06 -7.60 7.54
CA THR A 11 -21.59 -6.29 7.05
C THR A 11 -20.62 -5.64 8.04
N SER A 12 -20.89 -5.71 9.34
CA SER A 12 -20.00 -5.18 10.38
C SER A 12 -18.65 -5.92 10.39
N MET A 13 -18.68 -7.25 10.32
CA MET A 13 -17.48 -8.08 10.25
C MET A 13 -16.70 -7.82 8.94
N GLN A 14 -17.40 -7.61 7.83
CA GLN A 14 -16.80 -7.25 6.55
C GLN A 14 -16.02 -5.94 6.64
N VAL A 15 -16.65 -4.89 7.17
CA VAL A 15 -16.02 -3.57 7.32
C VAL A 15 -14.79 -3.65 8.21
N TRP A 16 -14.88 -4.36 9.34
CA TRP A 16 -13.74 -4.57 10.23
C TRP A 16 -12.58 -5.31 9.54
N SER A 17 -12.90 -6.36 8.79
CA SER A 17 -11.92 -7.17 8.07
C SER A 17 -11.23 -6.34 6.98
N GLU A 18 -12.00 -5.59 6.20
CA GLU A 18 -11.48 -4.67 5.19
C GLU A 18 -10.57 -3.61 5.81
N MET A 19 -10.94 -3.01 6.95
CA MET A 19 -10.11 -2.01 7.63
C MET A 19 -8.74 -2.58 8.03
N ARG A 20 -8.68 -3.84 8.48
CA ARG A 20 -7.42 -4.52 8.81
C ARG A 20 -6.58 -4.83 7.57
N LEU A 21 -7.22 -5.23 6.47
CA LEU A 21 -6.56 -5.50 5.19
C LEU A 21 -6.07 -4.21 4.52
N LEU A 22 -6.75 -3.07 4.70
CA LEU A 22 -6.32 -1.77 4.17
C LEU A 22 -5.05 -1.21 4.84
N ASP A 23 -4.67 -1.73 6.01
CA ASP A 23 -3.43 -1.38 6.72
C ASP A 23 -2.75 -2.65 7.24
N TYR A 24 -2.63 -3.68 6.37
CA TYR A 24 -2.06 -4.97 6.77
C TYR A 24 -0.61 -4.86 7.23
N HIS A 25 0.15 -3.90 6.72
CA HIS A 25 1.51 -3.60 7.18
C HIS A 25 1.59 -3.22 8.67
N LYS A 26 0.50 -2.65 9.21
CA LYS A 26 0.36 -2.33 10.65
C LYS A 26 -0.32 -3.46 11.42
N SER A 27 -1.30 -4.10 10.80
CA SER A 27 -2.15 -5.10 11.47
C SER A 27 -1.49 -6.47 11.59
N PHE A 28 -0.57 -6.79 10.68
CA PHE A 28 0.07 -8.11 10.61
C PHE A 28 1.59 -7.98 10.58
N HIS A 29 2.25 -8.91 11.26
CA HIS A 29 3.69 -9.10 11.24
C HIS A 29 3.99 -10.55 10.86
N LYS A 30 5.27 -10.92 10.74
CA LYS A 30 5.69 -12.24 10.26
C LYS A 30 5.02 -13.42 10.98
N GLY A 31 4.71 -13.28 12.28
CA GLY A 31 4.02 -14.29 13.09
C GLY A 31 2.50 -14.33 12.90
N THR A 32 1.85 -13.24 12.49
CA THR A 32 0.39 -13.18 12.28
C THR A 32 -0.02 -13.19 10.82
N VAL A 33 0.94 -13.36 9.90
CA VAL A 33 0.68 -13.30 8.47
C VAL A 33 -0.29 -14.40 8.00
N GLY A 34 -0.28 -15.58 8.62
CA GLY A 34 -1.28 -16.62 8.36
C GLY A 34 -2.72 -16.22 8.71
N LEU A 35 -2.91 -15.32 9.70
CA LEU A 35 -4.23 -14.78 10.03
C LEU A 35 -4.73 -13.82 8.95
N MET A 36 -3.81 -13.14 8.24
CA MET A 36 -4.16 -12.30 7.10
C MET A 36 -4.79 -13.10 5.97
N GLU A 37 -4.28 -14.30 5.70
CA GLU A 37 -4.85 -15.20 4.68
C GLU A 37 -6.29 -15.59 5.01
N ASN A 38 -6.54 -16.00 6.25
CA ASN A 38 -7.89 -16.33 6.73
C ASN A 38 -8.83 -15.12 6.64
N LEU A 39 -8.33 -13.93 7.01
CA LEU A 39 -9.12 -12.70 6.95
C LEU A 39 -9.43 -12.28 5.52
N LEU A 40 -8.49 -12.48 4.59
CA LEU A 40 -8.68 -12.19 3.17
C LEU A 40 -9.72 -13.16 2.56
N SER A 41 -9.60 -14.46 2.84
CA SER A 41 -10.59 -15.46 2.45
C SER A 41 -12.00 -15.12 2.97
N PHE A 42 -12.10 -14.75 4.25
CA PHE A 42 -13.34 -14.30 4.86
C PHE A 42 -13.92 -13.05 4.18
N ALA A 43 -13.11 -11.99 4.03
CA ALA A 43 -13.55 -10.72 3.45
C ALA A 43 -14.00 -10.87 1.99
N LEU A 44 -13.35 -11.75 1.22
CA LEU A 44 -13.76 -12.03 -0.16
C LEU A 44 -15.03 -12.87 -0.22
N SER A 45 -15.16 -13.87 0.66
CA SER A 45 -16.35 -14.72 0.73
C SER A 45 -17.59 -13.94 1.17
N VAL A 46 -17.47 -13.10 2.20
CA VAL A 46 -18.58 -12.28 2.69
C VAL A 46 -18.94 -11.18 1.69
N ALA A 47 -17.97 -10.58 0.98
CA ALA A 47 -18.28 -9.66 -0.12
C ALA A 47 -19.10 -10.32 -1.23
N LYS A 48 -18.78 -11.57 -1.59
CA LYS A 48 -19.56 -12.37 -2.56
C LYS A 48 -20.98 -12.65 -2.04
N ILE A 49 -21.12 -13.08 -0.78
CA ILE A 49 -22.42 -13.37 -0.16
C ILE A 49 -23.32 -12.13 -0.09
N LEU A 50 -22.76 -10.99 0.29
CA LEU A 50 -23.49 -9.72 0.36
C LEU A 50 -23.76 -9.10 -1.03
N ASN A 51 -23.35 -9.77 -2.12
CA ASN A 51 -23.35 -9.25 -3.49
C ASN A 51 -22.77 -7.83 -3.57
N LYS A 52 -21.80 -7.53 -2.70
CA LYS A 52 -21.23 -6.21 -2.51
C LYS A 52 -20.03 -6.08 -3.44
N GLY A 53 -20.32 -5.97 -4.74
CA GLY A 53 -19.32 -5.58 -5.74
C GLY A 53 -18.69 -4.22 -5.39
N ILE A 54 -17.56 -3.91 -6.04
CA ILE A 54 -16.81 -2.64 -5.87
C ILE A 54 -17.69 -1.39 -6.12
N SER A 55 -18.83 -1.57 -6.79
CA SER A 55 -19.89 -0.58 -6.97
C SER A 55 -20.31 0.13 -5.68
N ASN A 56 -20.23 -0.53 -4.52
CA ASN A 56 -20.57 0.07 -3.22
C ASN A 56 -19.40 0.81 -2.54
N LEU A 57 -18.19 0.81 -3.11
CA LEU A 57 -17.07 1.60 -2.59
C LEU A 57 -16.86 2.89 -3.38
N LYS A 58 -17.06 2.90 -4.71
CA LYS A 58 -17.23 4.12 -5.54
C LYS A 58 -17.96 3.78 -6.84
N ARG A 59 -18.99 4.57 -7.17
CA ARG A 59 -19.67 4.66 -8.47
C ARG A 59 -18.67 4.58 -9.64
N GLY A 60 -18.79 3.56 -10.49
CA GLY A 60 -18.00 3.43 -11.72
C GLY A 60 -18.04 2.01 -12.32
N ASN A 61 -18.49 1.93 -13.57
CA ASN A 61 -18.60 0.73 -14.40
C ASN A 61 -17.29 -0.07 -14.54
N GLY A 62 -17.44 -1.39 -14.67
CA GLY A 62 -16.39 -2.29 -15.15
C GLY A 62 -16.57 -3.69 -14.60
N VAL A 63 -17.12 -4.61 -15.41
CA VAL A 63 -17.07 -6.04 -15.14
C VAL A 63 -15.66 -6.52 -15.45
N GLU A 64 -14.79 -6.48 -14.45
CA GLU A 64 -13.45 -7.05 -14.48
C GLU A 64 -13.14 -7.61 -13.09
N ASP A 65 -12.46 -8.76 -13.05
CA ASP A 65 -12.14 -9.60 -11.89
C ASP A 65 -12.28 -8.90 -10.53
N SER A 66 -13.49 -9.03 -9.95
CA SER A 66 -13.89 -8.30 -8.75
C SER A 66 -13.06 -8.66 -7.52
N THR A 67 -12.38 -9.81 -7.55
CA THR A 67 -11.50 -10.27 -6.47
C THR A 67 -10.12 -9.64 -6.61
N GLY A 68 -9.50 -9.72 -7.81
CA GLY A 68 -8.21 -9.10 -8.09
C GLY A 68 -8.22 -7.58 -7.85
N SER A 69 -9.27 -6.90 -8.31
CA SER A 69 -9.40 -5.44 -8.14
C SER A 69 -9.55 -4.99 -6.66
N ARG A 70 -10.18 -5.81 -5.81
CA ARG A 70 -10.29 -5.54 -4.37
C ARG A 70 -8.98 -5.77 -3.63
N VAL A 71 -8.29 -6.87 -3.95
CA VAL A 71 -6.97 -7.17 -3.39
C VAL A 71 -5.97 -6.08 -3.79
N ASP A 72 -6.02 -5.61 -5.03
CA ASP A 72 -5.25 -4.46 -5.51
C ASP A 72 -5.48 -3.20 -4.70
N TYR A 73 -6.73 -2.92 -4.36
CA TYR A 73 -7.08 -1.78 -3.55
C TYR A 73 -6.47 -1.89 -2.14
N PHE A 74 -6.52 -3.07 -1.52
CA PHE A 74 -5.88 -3.31 -0.22
C PHE A 74 -4.37 -3.14 -0.28
N ILE A 75 -3.71 -3.69 -1.30
CA ILE A 75 -2.27 -3.55 -1.53
C ILE A 75 -1.91 -2.08 -1.68
N LYS A 76 -2.54 -1.38 -2.63
CA LYS A 76 -2.26 0.04 -2.93
C LYS A 76 -2.39 0.90 -1.68
N LEU A 77 -3.45 0.72 -0.90
CA LEU A 77 -3.67 1.53 0.30
C LEU A 77 -2.74 1.16 1.45
N SER A 78 -2.53 -0.13 1.73
CA SER A 78 -1.64 -0.51 2.83
C SER A 78 -0.20 -0.12 2.55
N VAL A 79 0.28 -0.30 1.31
CA VAL A 79 1.63 0.09 0.89
C VAL A 79 1.81 1.60 0.98
N ARG A 80 0.83 2.39 0.51
CA ARG A 80 0.85 3.84 0.63
C ARG A 80 0.85 4.29 2.10
N ASN A 81 0.06 3.65 2.96
CA ASN A 81 0.02 3.94 4.38
C ASN A 81 1.35 3.61 5.07
N ALA A 82 1.98 2.49 4.71
CA ALA A 82 3.31 2.10 5.20
C ALA A 82 4.39 3.11 4.76
N PHE A 83 4.39 3.50 3.49
CA PHE A 83 5.28 4.52 2.97
C PHE A 83 5.09 5.87 3.68
N SER A 84 3.84 6.31 3.88
CA SER A 84 3.55 7.57 4.57
C SER A 84 4.09 7.55 6.00
N LYS A 85 3.89 6.45 6.75
CA LYS A 85 4.42 6.32 8.12
C LYS A 85 5.95 6.35 8.14
N MET A 86 6.59 5.64 7.23
CA MET A 86 8.05 5.64 7.06
C MET A 86 8.57 7.06 6.77
N PHE A 87 7.90 7.78 5.87
CA PHE A 87 8.23 9.16 5.52
C PHE A 87 8.12 10.10 6.72
N GLU A 88 7.05 10.01 7.51
CA GLU A 88 6.87 10.83 8.73
C GLU A 88 7.90 10.48 9.82
N ILE A 89 8.09 9.18 10.12
CA ILE A 89 9.02 8.71 11.17
C ILE A 89 10.47 9.08 10.85
N GLY A 90 10.86 9.00 9.59
CA GLY A 90 12.20 9.43 9.15
C GLY A 90 12.45 10.93 9.38
N GLY A 91 11.45 11.74 9.70
CA GLY A 91 11.59 13.20 9.71
C GLY A 91 11.82 13.75 8.30
N ASN A 92 11.39 13.01 7.27
CA ASN A 92 11.57 13.36 5.87
C ASN A 92 10.61 14.47 5.42
N SER A 93 9.63 14.84 6.25
CA SER A 93 8.75 16.00 6.03
C SER A 93 9.54 17.31 5.84
N LYS A 94 10.72 17.42 6.46
CA LYS A 94 11.62 18.58 6.32
C LYS A 94 12.54 18.52 5.08
N ILE A 95 12.54 17.43 4.30
CA ILE A 95 13.34 17.34 3.05
C ILE A 95 12.92 18.42 2.06
N VAL A 96 11.64 18.81 2.07
CA VAL A 96 11.08 19.79 1.14
C VAL A 96 11.54 21.22 1.44
N GLU A 97 12.04 21.48 2.65
CA GLU A 97 12.43 22.83 3.12
C GLU A 97 13.92 22.92 3.52
N ALA A 98 14.68 21.83 3.41
CA ALA A 98 16.06 21.77 3.87
C ALA A 98 17.05 22.17 2.78
N GLU A 99 18.23 22.66 3.20
CA GLU A 99 19.38 22.88 2.32
C GLU A 99 19.68 21.64 1.45
N ASP A 100 20.14 21.88 0.21
CA ASP A 100 20.34 20.85 -0.83
C ASP A 100 21.08 19.60 -0.33
N GLU A 101 22.05 19.77 0.56
CA GLU A 101 22.84 18.66 1.12
C GLU A 101 22.04 17.77 2.08
N LYS A 102 21.23 18.36 2.95
CA LYS A 102 20.41 17.62 3.92
C LYS A 102 19.23 16.94 3.23
N ALA A 103 18.66 17.60 2.23
CA ALA A 103 17.58 17.04 1.41
C ALA A 103 18.06 15.85 0.55
N SER A 104 19.26 15.94 -0.08
CA SER A 104 19.86 14.83 -0.84
C SER A 104 20.14 13.59 0.04
N LYS A 105 20.73 13.78 1.24
CA LYS A 105 20.95 12.68 2.19
C LYS A 105 19.62 12.07 2.67
N GLY A 106 18.60 12.90 2.90
CA GLY A 106 17.25 12.44 3.25
C GLY A 106 16.62 11.57 2.16
N LEU A 107 16.75 11.95 0.89
CA LEU A 107 16.23 11.17 -0.25
C LEU A 107 16.99 9.87 -0.48
N LEU A 108 18.30 9.85 -0.25
CA LEU A 108 19.10 8.63 -0.29
C LEU A 108 18.66 7.63 0.77
N ARG A 109 18.39 8.11 1.99
CA ARG A 109 17.84 7.27 3.05
C ARG A 109 16.43 6.79 2.69
N LEU A 110 15.56 7.68 2.21
CA LEU A 110 14.20 7.32 1.81
C LEU A 110 14.19 6.28 0.69
N ALA A 111 15.11 6.36 -0.28
CA ALA A 111 15.25 5.35 -1.32
C ALA A 111 15.61 3.97 -0.74
N LYS A 112 16.57 3.92 0.20
CA LYS A 112 16.93 2.68 0.90
C LYS A 112 15.76 2.09 1.67
N GLU A 113 15.06 2.90 2.46
CA GLU A 113 13.88 2.46 3.23
C GLU A 113 12.74 2.00 2.30
N THR A 114 12.58 2.63 1.13
CA THR A 114 11.60 2.21 0.11
C THR A 114 11.95 0.83 -0.47
N VAL A 115 13.23 0.56 -0.74
CA VAL A 115 13.71 -0.75 -1.20
C VAL A 115 13.49 -1.81 -0.11
N GLU A 116 13.80 -1.49 1.15
CA GLU A 116 13.55 -2.40 2.28
C GLU A 116 12.06 -2.72 2.43
N LEU A 117 11.18 -1.70 2.28
CA LEU A 117 9.73 -1.90 2.29
C LEU A 117 9.27 -2.79 1.12
N ALA A 118 9.83 -2.62 -0.07
CA ALA A 118 9.55 -3.47 -1.23
C ALA A 118 9.99 -4.92 -1.01
N MET A 119 11.15 -5.13 -0.39
CA MET A 119 11.66 -6.47 -0.05
C MET A 119 10.77 -7.13 1.01
N LYS A 120 10.40 -6.38 2.07
CA LYS A 120 9.47 -6.86 3.09
C LYS A 120 8.13 -7.28 2.50
N GLU A 121 7.59 -6.49 1.57
CA GLU A 121 6.36 -6.80 0.86
C GLU A 121 6.47 -8.09 0.03
N LYS A 122 7.58 -8.22 -0.72
CA LYS A 122 7.88 -9.41 -1.53
C LYS A 122 8.02 -10.68 -0.70
N GLU A 123 8.67 -10.60 0.46
CA GLU A 123 8.98 -11.78 1.28
C GLU A 123 7.84 -12.16 2.22
N THR A 124 7.13 -11.17 2.79
CA THR A 124 6.16 -11.41 3.87
C THR A 124 4.74 -11.57 3.34
N PHE A 125 4.30 -10.66 2.47
CA PHE A 125 2.89 -10.55 2.11
C PHE A 125 2.58 -11.14 0.73
N SER A 126 3.52 -11.05 -0.20
CA SER A 126 3.34 -11.56 -1.56
C SER A 126 3.02 -13.06 -1.64
N PRO A 127 3.60 -13.96 -0.82
CA PRO A 127 3.22 -15.39 -0.85
C PRO A 127 1.74 -15.64 -0.56
N ILE A 128 1.11 -14.78 0.27
CA ILE A 128 -0.32 -14.86 0.59
C ILE A 128 -1.13 -14.19 -0.50
N LEU A 129 -0.77 -12.97 -0.88
CA LEU A 129 -1.51 -12.18 -1.85
C LEU A 129 -1.50 -12.80 -3.25
N ASN A 130 -0.41 -13.47 -3.65
CA ASN A 130 -0.31 -14.15 -4.95
C ASN A 130 -1.30 -15.30 -5.12
N ARG A 131 -1.81 -15.89 -4.03
CA ARG A 131 -2.87 -16.92 -4.09
C ARG A 131 -4.20 -16.35 -4.56
N TRP A 132 -4.37 -15.03 -4.44
CA TRP A 132 -5.60 -14.32 -4.76
C TRP A 132 -5.43 -13.33 -5.91
N HIS A 133 -4.20 -12.89 -6.19
CA HIS A 133 -3.89 -11.98 -7.27
C HIS A 133 -2.46 -12.19 -7.81
N LEU A 134 -2.36 -12.73 -9.03
CA LEU A 134 -1.08 -13.13 -9.65
C LEU A 134 -0.07 -12.00 -9.84
N ILE A 135 -0.52 -10.73 -9.79
CA ILE A 135 0.33 -9.54 -9.98
C ILE A 135 0.46 -8.69 -8.71
N ALA A 136 0.14 -9.22 -7.53
CA ALA A 136 0.20 -8.50 -6.25
C ALA A 136 1.55 -7.80 -5.99
N VAL A 137 2.66 -8.52 -6.19
CA VAL A 137 4.03 -7.98 -6.08
C VAL A 137 4.22 -6.74 -6.97
N ARG A 138 3.72 -6.83 -8.21
CA ARG A 138 3.90 -5.80 -9.24
C ARG A 138 3.09 -4.54 -8.87
N VAL A 139 1.89 -4.73 -8.34
CA VAL A 139 1.02 -3.65 -7.87
C VAL A 139 1.65 -2.92 -6.68
N ALA A 140 2.23 -3.66 -5.74
CA ALA A 140 2.93 -3.06 -4.61
C ALA A 140 4.18 -2.28 -5.05
N ALA A 141 5.01 -2.87 -5.91
CA ALA A 141 6.22 -2.23 -6.44
C ALA A 141 5.89 -0.94 -7.20
N MET A 142 4.87 -0.95 -8.07
CA MET A 142 4.42 0.24 -8.80
C MET A 142 3.87 1.32 -7.85
N THR A 143 3.17 0.90 -6.80
CA THR A 143 2.67 1.84 -5.78
C THR A 143 3.83 2.51 -5.04
N LEU A 144 4.84 1.74 -4.61
CA LEU A 144 6.04 2.28 -3.97
C LEU A 144 6.82 3.23 -4.88
N HIS A 145 7.02 2.84 -6.14
CA HIS A 145 7.67 3.68 -7.14
C HIS A 145 6.93 5.01 -7.32
N ASN A 146 5.59 4.98 -7.42
CA ASN A 146 4.77 6.19 -7.53
C ASN A 146 4.85 7.08 -6.28
N CYS A 147 4.87 6.47 -5.08
CA CYS A 147 5.04 7.20 -3.82
C CYS A 147 6.39 7.90 -3.76
N TYR A 148 7.48 7.17 -4.00
CA TYR A 148 8.84 7.75 -4.01
C TYR A 148 9.00 8.80 -5.10
N GLY A 149 8.54 8.52 -6.33
CA GLY A 149 8.59 9.45 -7.46
C GLY A 149 7.85 10.75 -7.20
N THR A 150 6.77 10.73 -6.41
CA THR A 150 6.06 11.96 -6.00
C THR A 150 6.91 12.81 -5.05
N VAL A 151 7.65 12.20 -4.14
CA VAL A 151 8.57 12.90 -3.24
C VAL A 151 9.77 13.44 -4.02
N LEU A 152 10.38 12.60 -4.86
CA LEU A 152 11.51 12.97 -5.70
C LEU A 152 11.17 14.13 -6.64
N ARG A 153 10.01 14.10 -7.30
CA ARG A 153 9.55 15.19 -8.16
C ARG A 153 9.41 16.50 -7.41
N LYS A 154 8.85 16.48 -6.19
CA LYS A 154 8.74 17.69 -5.35
C LYS A 154 10.11 18.27 -4.98
N TYR A 155 11.09 17.43 -4.71
CA TYR A 155 12.47 17.87 -4.46
C TYR A 155 13.09 18.49 -5.71
N LEU A 156 12.99 17.83 -6.87
CA LEU A 156 13.56 18.34 -8.12
C LEU A 156 12.94 19.67 -8.56
N THR A 157 11.65 19.90 -8.30
CA THR A 157 11.03 21.21 -8.55
C THR A 157 11.53 22.32 -7.63
N GLY A 158 12.16 21.98 -6.50
CA GLY A 158 12.72 22.93 -5.54
C GLY A 158 14.18 23.31 -5.78
N ILE A 159 14.91 22.61 -6.67
CA ILE A 159 16.34 22.84 -6.91
C ILE A 159 16.54 23.52 -8.27
N SER A 160 17.30 24.61 -8.29
CA SER A 160 17.58 25.38 -9.51
C SER A 160 18.80 24.90 -10.31
N ILE A 161 19.71 24.11 -9.71
CA ILE A 161 20.95 23.63 -10.34
C ILE A 161 21.18 22.13 -10.05
N LEU A 162 21.27 21.33 -11.11
CA LEU A 162 21.49 19.88 -11.02
C LEU A 162 22.95 19.56 -10.64
N SER A 163 23.23 19.32 -9.35
CA SER A 163 24.57 18.91 -8.91
C SER A 163 24.82 17.40 -9.07
N ASN A 164 26.09 16.98 -9.07
CA ASN A 164 26.48 15.55 -9.08
C ASN A 164 25.81 14.71 -7.98
N LYS A 165 25.35 15.33 -6.89
CA LYS A 165 24.62 14.66 -5.80
C LYS A 165 23.17 14.35 -6.17
N VAL A 166 22.53 15.21 -6.96
CA VAL A 166 21.18 14.97 -7.53
C VAL A 166 21.24 13.80 -8.51
N ILE A 167 22.33 13.68 -9.29
CA ILE A 167 22.59 12.53 -10.17
C ILE A 167 22.65 11.22 -9.35
N GLY A 168 23.30 11.22 -8.19
CA GLY A 168 23.38 10.05 -7.30
C GLY A 168 22.05 9.64 -6.64
N VAL A 169 21.09 10.57 -6.53
CA VAL A 169 19.71 10.28 -6.13
C VAL A 169 18.93 9.71 -7.31
N LEU A 170 19.05 10.33 -8.49
CA LEU A 170 18.39 9.88 -9.73
C LEU A 170 18.82 8.46 -10.15
N GLN A 171 20.10 8.10 -9.98
CA GLN A 171 20.59 6.75 -10.26
C GLN A 171 19.98 5.64 -9.38
N ARG A 172 19.36 6.00 -8.26
CA ARG A 172 18.75 5.07 -7.29
C ARG A 172 17.22 5.09 -7.29
N ALA A 173 16.62 5.95 -8.13
CA ALA A 173 15.18 6.08 -8.32
C ALA A 173 14.67 5.05 -9.34
#